data_AF-A0A7W0U577-F1
#
_entry.id   AF-A0A7W0U577-F1
#
_cell.length_a   1.000
_cell.length_b   1.000
_cell.length_c   1.000
_cell.angle_alpha   90.00
_cell.angle_beta   90.00
_cell.angle_gamma   90.00
#
_symmetry.space_group_name_H-M   'P 1'
#
loop_
_entity.id
_entity.type
_entity.pdbx_description
1 polymer ?
#
loop_
_entity_poly.entity_id
_entity_poly.type
_entity_poly.pdbx_seq_one_letter_code
_entity_poly.pdbx_strand_id
1 'polypeptide(L)' 'MPDVVVIGSGHNSLVSACYLAKAGLSVVVVERDTVPGGAVST' A
#
# COMPACT_ATOMS: atom_id res chain seq x y z
N MET A 1 0.38 15.23 6.06
CA MET A 1 -0.55 14.92 4.95
C MET A 1 0.21 14.02 4.00
N PRO A 2 -0.28 12.82 3.62
CA PRO A 2 0.43 11.98 2.66
C PRO A 2 0.38 12.60 1.26
N ASP A 3 1.44 12.39 0.48
CA ASP A 3 1.50 12.77 -0.93
C ASP A 3 0.67 11.82 -1.78
N VAL A 4 0.62 10.53 -1.38
CA VAL A 4 -0.14 9.49 -2.07
C VAL A 4 -0.94 8.65 -1.08
N VAL A 5 -2.20 8.40 -1.42
CA VAL A 5 -3.06 7.42 -0.75
C VAL A 5 -3.30 6.25 -1.70
N VAL A 6 -2.91 5.04 -1.28
CA VAL A 6 -3.15 3.79 -2.01
C VAL A 6 -4.29 3.04 -1.36
N ILE A 7 -5.29 2.63 -2.13
CA ILE A 7 -6.45 1.89 -1.65
C ILE A 7 -6.28 0.41 -1.97
N GLY A 8 -6.39 -0.44 -0.94
CA GLY A 8 -6.15 -1.87 -1.01
C GLY A 8 -4.68 -2.24 -0.80
N SER A 9 -4.45 -3.34 -0.09
CA SER A 9 -3.14 -3.85 0.31
C SER A 9 -2.78 -5.18 -0.38
N GLY A 10 -3.29 -5.40 -1.59
CA GLY A 10 -2.86 -6.52 -2.43
C GLY A 10 -1.40 -6.38 -2.89
N HIS A 11 -0.82 -7.48 -3.39
CA HIS A 11 0.59 -7.52 -3.82
C HIS A 11 0.98 -6.37 -4.76
N ASN A 12 0.17 -6.07 -5.78
CA ASN A 12 0.46 -4.98 -6.72
C ASN A 12 0.45 -3.61 -6.03
N SER A 13 -0.56 -3.34 -5.20
CA SER A 13 -0.68 -2.07 -4.48
C SER A 13 0.48 -1.86 -3.51
N LEU A 14 0.87 -2.90 -2.77
CA LEU A 14 2.02 -2.84 -1.85
C LEU A 14 3.33 -2.62 -2.59
N VAL A 15 3.55 -3.31 -3.72
CA VAL A 15 4.75 -3.08 -4.55
C VAL A 15 4.80 -1.64 -5.05
N SER A 16 3.69 -1.11 -5.56
CA SER A 16 3.60 0.28 -6.02
C SER A 16 3.86 1.27 -4.88
N ALA A 17 3.26 1.04 -3.70
CA ALA A 17 3.46 1.87 -2.51
C ALA A 17 4.93 1.89 -2.07
N CYS A 18 5.61 0.74 -2.08
CA CYS A 18 7.04 0.64 -1.77
C CYS A 18 7.90 1.45 -2.74
N TYR A 19 7.61 1.42 -4.04
CA TYR A 19 8.36 2.21 -5.02
C TYR A 19 8.14 3.72 -4.86
N LEU A 20 6.90 4.14 -4.57
CA LEU A 20 6.58 5.55 -4.30
C LEU A 20 7.28 6.04 -3.01
N ALA A 21 7.26 5.23 -1.96
CA ALA A 21 7.98 5.52 -0.72
C ALA A 21 9.50 5.59 -0.96
N LYS A 22 10.05 4.68 -1.78
CA LYS A 22 11.46 4.70 -2.18
C LYS A 22 11.84 5.95 -2.98
N ALA A 23 10.90 6.54 -3.71
CA ALA A 23 11.09 7.82 -4.41
C ALA A 23 11.02 9.05 -3.47
N GLY A 24 10.81 8.84 -2.16
CA GLY A 24 10.77 9.89 -1.15
C GLY A 24 9.39 10.48 -0.87
N LEU A 25 8.32 9.88 -1.41
CA LEU A 25 6.95 10.33 -1.16
C LEU A 25 6.43 9.79 0.17
N SER A 26 5.64 10.59 0.88
CA SER A 26 4.84 10.14 2.01
C SER A 26 3.64 9.35 1.49
N VAL A 27 3.61 8.04 1.74
CA VAL A 27 2.57 7.12 1.26
C VAL A 27 1.77 6.56 2.42
N VAL A 28 0.45 6.58 2.30
CA VAL A 28 -0.47 5.87 3.19
C VAL A 28 -1.21 4.81 2.38
N VAL A 29 -1.20 3.57 2.86
CA VAL A 29 -1.99 2.47 2.30
C VAL A 29 -3.18 2.23 3.21
N VAL A 30 -4.39 2.19 2.66
CA VAL A 30 -5.62 1.92 3.40
C VAL A 30 -6.23 0.62 2.89
N GLU A 31 -6.50 -0.29 3.82
CA GLU A 31 -7.12 -1.59 3.58
C GLU A 31 -8.38 -1.70 4.44
N ARG A 32 -9.40 -2.39 3.92
CA ARG A 32 -10.63 -2.69 4.66
C ARG A 32 -10.40 -3.82 5.67
N ASP A 33 -9.65 -4.83 5.27
CA ASP A 33 -9.37 -6.00 6.10
C ASP A 33 -8.33 -5.67 7.20
N THR A 34 -8.28 -6.53 8.23
CA THR A 34 -7.37 -6.34 9.37
C THR A 34 -5.93 -6.78 9.10
N VAL A 35 -5.70 -7.49 8.00
CA VAL A 35 -4.39 -8.03 7.61
C VAL A 35 -4.09 -7.63 6.16
N PRO A 36 -2.86 -7.16 5.86
CA PRO A 36 -2.48 -6.85 4.50
C PRO A 36 -2.24 -8.10 3.64
N GLY A 37 -2.18 -7.90 2.33
CA GLY A 37 -1.82 -8.95 1.35
C GLY A 37 -2.95 -9.30 0.38
N GLY A 38 -4.20 -8.94 0.69
CA GLY A 38 -5.35 -9.29 -0.14
C GLY A 38 -5.40 -10.79 -0.42
N ALA A 39 -5.52 -11.18 -1.68
CA ALA A 39 -5.64 -12.58 -2.10
C ALA A 39 -4.40 -13.47 -1.84
N VAL A 40 -3.30 -12.91 -1.33
CA VAL A 40 -2.07 -13.66 -1.01
C VAL A 40 -1.72 -13.63 0.49
N SER A 41 -2.66 -13.22 1.35
CA SER A 41 -2.49 -13.31 2.81
C SER A 41 -2.50 -14.78 3.25
N THR A 42 -1.65 -15.15 4.22
CA THR A 42 -1.46 -16.54 4.71
C THR A 42 -2.15 -16.80 6.03
#